data_AF-A0AAE0EB15-F1
#
_entry.id   AF-A0AAE0EB15-F1
#
_cell.length_a   1.000
_cell.length_b   1.000
_cell.length_c   1.000
_cell.angle_alpha   90.00
_cell.angle_beta   90.00
_cell.angle_gamma   90.00
#
_symmetry.space_group_name_H-M   'P 1'
#
loop_
_entity.id
_entity.type
_entity.pdbx_description
1 polymer ?
#
loop_
_entity_poly.entity_id
_entity_poly.type
_entity_poly.pdbx_seq_one_letter_code
_entity_poly.pdbx_strand_id
1 'polypeptide(L)'
;MQHFFWILFHGKTLTNSQRDVHGLTGDVSCPRCESGIEDVNHLLRSCRVSIAVWENISRGVTTSTGFNDELDSWLASNLCNGKVVNSAPNYLQFALSLWFLWKWRCNKVFDATFSVHQSHNLIVNSFSREWLKANFIASAKITGFITVA
;
A
#
# COMPACT_ATOMS: atom_id res chain seq x y z
N MET A 1 -3.97 -2.63 -9.15
CA MET A 1 -2.92 -1.69 -8.68
C MET A 1 -2.91 -0.37 -9.44
N GLN A 2 -2.90 -0.37 -10.78
CA GLN A 2 -2.87 0.86 -11.58
C GLN A 2 -3.97 1.88 -11.20
N HIS A 3 -5.23 1.44 -11.08
CA HIS A 3 -6.33 2.31 -10.64
C HIS A 3 -6.13 2.96 -9.26
N PHE A 4 -5.56 2.21 -8.30
CA PHE A 4 -5.31 2.75 -6.96
C PHE A 4 -4.29 3.91 -7.02
N PHE A 5 -3.19 3.74 -7.75
CA PHE A 5 -2.18 4.80 -7.87
C PHE A 5 -2.72 6.03 -8.58
N TRP A 6 -3.55 5.85 -9.61
CA TRP A 6 -4.24 6.98 -10.24
C TRP A 6 -5.10 7.76 -9.23
N ILE A 7 -5.91 7.05 -8.44
CA ILE A 7 -6.74 7.67 -7.40
C ILE A 7 -5.87 8.37 -6.34
N LEU A 8 -4.76 7.74 -5.93
CA LEU A 8 -3.84 8.28 -4.94
C LEU A 8 -3.20 9.59 -5.41
N PHE A 9 -2.59 9.61 -6.59
CA PHE A 9 -1.90 10.79 -7.11
C PHE A 9 -2.83 11.93 -7.50
N HIS A 10 -4.11 11.65 -7.78
CA HIS A 10 -5.10 12.69 -7.99
C HIS A 10 -5.76 13.19 -6.69
N GLY A 11 -5.32 12.71 -5.52
CA GLY A 11 -5.88 13.11 -4.23
C GLY A 11 -7.33 12.64 -4.01
N LYS A 12 -7.77 11.60 -4.74
CA LYS A 12 -9.16 11.12 -4.74
C LYS A 12 -9.37 9.88 -3.87
N THR A 13 -8.46 9.60 -2.96
CA THR A 13 -8.54 8.41 -2.10
C THR A 13 -9.67 8.58 -1.09
N LEU A 14 -10.68 7.70 -1.17
CA LEU A 14 -11.90 7.79 -0.36
C LEU A 14 -11.68 7.34 1.10
N THR A 15 -11.00 8.16 1.89
CA THR A 15 -10.82 8.01 3.35
C THR A 15 -12.08 8.38 4.13
N ASN A 16 -12.16 8.12 5.44
CA ASN A 16 -13.35 8.46 6.23
C ASN A 16 -13.55 9.97 6.34
N SER A 17 -12.47 10.77 6.40
CA SER A 17 -12.59 12.23 6.27
C SER A 17 -13.26 12.65 4.96
N GLN A 18 -12.92 12.02 3.83
CA GLN A 18 -13.59 12.29 2.55
C GLN A 18 -15.02 11.75 2.50
N ARG A 19 -15.27 10.57 3.10
CA ARG A 19 -16.62 10.00 3.18
C ARG A 19 -17.56 10.87 4.00
N ASP A 20 -17.08 11.49 5.07
CA ASP A 20 -17.85 12.42 5.90
C ASP A 20 -18.24 13.67 5.11
N VAL A 21 -17.30 14.27 4.37
CA VAL A 21 -17.56 15.38 3.44
C VAL A 21 -18.63 15.04 2.39
N HIS A 22 -18.71 13.76 1.98
CA HIS A 22 -19.71 13.27 1.03
C HIS A 22 -20.99 12.71 1.68
N GLY A 23 -21.16 12.80 3.00
CA GLY A 23 -22.33 12.28 3.72
C GLY A 23 -22.45 10.75 3.73
N LEU A 24 -21.35 10.03 3.50
CA LEU A 24 -21.30 8.56 3.43
C LEU A 24 -20.97 7.90 4.78
N THR A 25 -20.59 8.69 5.77
CA THR A 25 -20.37 8.29 7.16
C THR A 25 -20.44 9.52 8.06
N GLY A 26 -20.70 9.35 9.35
CA GLY A 26 -20.53 10.41 10.37
C GLY A 26 -19.36 10.13 11.31
N ASP A 27 -18.56 9.09 11.02
CA ASP A 27 -17.38 8.72 11.79
C ASP A 27 -16.13 8.89 10.94
N VAL A 28 -15.33 9.90 11.28
CA VAL A 28 -14.06 10.22 10.61
C VAL A 28 -12.90 9.36 11.11
N SER A 29 -13.11 8.52 12.13
CA SER A 29 -12.06 7.71 12.73
C SER A 29 -11.49 6.70 11.74
N CYS A 30 -10.21 6.35 11.89
CA CYS A 30 -9.63 5.30 11.06
C CYS A 30 -10.16 3.92 11.47
N PRO A 31 -10.79 3.15 10.56
CA PRO A 31 -11.40 1.86 10.89
C PRO A 31 -10.37 0.75 11.17
N ARG A 32 -9.07 1.02 10.99
CA ARG A 32 -7.99 0.05 11.26
C ARG A 32 -7.36 0.24 12.64
N CYS A 33 -7.26 1.48 13.10
CA CYS A 33 -6.68 1.78 14.42
C CYS A 33 -7.68 2.41 15.38
N GLU A 34 -8.92 2.65 14.97
CA GLU A 34 -10.00 3.18 15.81
C GLU A 34 -9.61 4.48 16.52
N SER A 35 -8.71 5.25 15.91
CA SER A 35 -8.07 6.40 16.53
C SER A 35 -7.61 7.40 15.48
N GLY A 36 -7.79 8.68 15.76
CA GLY A 36 -7.41 9.77 14.87
C GLY A 36 -8.29 9.89 13.62
N ILE A 37 -8.21 11.05 12.97
CA ILE A 37 -8.92 11.32 11.71
C ILE A 37 -8.24 10.53 10.59
N GLU A 38 -9.02 9.74 9.84
CA GLU A 38 -8.51 9.04 8.67
C GLU A 38 -8.41 9.99 7.47
N ASP A 39 -7.24 10.56 7.26
CA ASP A 39 -6.82 11.14 5.98
C ASP A 39 -5.86 10.21 5.23
N VAL A 40 -5.39 10.63 4.05
CA VAL A 40 -4.50 9.80 3.21
C VAL A 40 -3.15 9.56 3.88
N ASN A 41 -2.61 10.55 4.60
CA ASN A 41 -1.35 10.44 5.31
C ASN A 41 -1.47 9.48 6.50
N HIS A 42 -2.56 9.56 7.25
CA HIS A 42 -2.89 8.60 8.30
C HIS A 42 -3.05 7.21 7.71
N LEU A 43 -3.87 7.04 6.68
CA LEU A 43 -4.11 5.76 6.02
C LEU A 43 -2.81 5.12 5.55
N LEU A 44 -1.91 5.85 4.88
CA LEU A 44 -0.75 5.24 4.22
C LEU A 44 0.52 5.26 5.06
N ARG A 45 0.68 6.20 5.99
CA ARG A 45 1.95 6.46 6.68
C ARG A 45 1.84 6.45 8.19
N SER A 46 1.02 7.31 8.80
CA SER A 46 1.06 7.56 10.26
C SER A 46 0.11 6.71 11.11
N CYS A 47 -0.81 5.96 10.52
CA CYS A 47 -1.60 4.96 11.25
C CYS A 47 -0.68 3.89 11.86
N ARG A 48 -0.91 3.51 13.13
CA ARG A 48 -0.14 2.44 13.81
C ARG A 48 -0.05 1.13 13.01
N VAL A 49 -1.12 0.82 12.27
CA VAL A 49 -1.17 -0.37 11.40
C VAL A 49 -0.24 -0.21 10.19
N SER A 50 -0.18 0.99 9.61
CA SER A 50 0.72 1.29 8.50
C SER A 50 2.17 1.33 8.96
N ILE A 51 2.45 1.95 10.12
CA ILE A 51 3.78 1.95 10.75
C ILE A 51 4.30 0.52 10.93
N ALA A 52 3.49 -0.37 11.49
CA ALA A 52 3.87 -1.77 11.66
C ALA A 52 4.22 -2.44 10.32
N VAL A 53 3.47 -2.16 9.24
CA VAL A 53 3.81 -2.67 7.89
C VAL A 53 5.15 -2.11 7.41
N TRP A 54 5.39 -0.81 7.60
CA TRP A 54 6.64 -0.16 7.19
C TRP A 54 7.86 -0.69 7.96
N GLU A 55 7.75 -0.89 9.26
CA GLU A 55 8.81 -1.46 10.10
C GLU A 55 9.24 -2.84 9.61
N ASN A 56 8.29 -3.66 9.16
CA ASN A 56 8.56 -5.00 8.64
C ASN A 56 9.27 -5.02 7.27
N ILE A 57 9.21 -3.94 6.49
CA ILE A 57 9.86 -3.83 5.17
C ILE A 57 11.01 -2.81 5.14
N SER A 58 11.27 -2.13 6.26
CA SER A 58 12.13 -0.95 6.41
C SER A 58 13.60 -1.12 6.03
N ARG A 59 14.05 -2.32 5.62
CA ARG A 59 15.43 -2.52 5.14
C ARG A 59 15.75 -1.73 3.85
N GLY A 60 14.75 -1.14 3.19
CA GLY A 60 14.95 -0.35 1.98
C GLY A 60 14.02 0.86 1.76
N VAL A 61 12.97 1.00 2.56
CA VAL A 61 12.01 2.12 2.48
C VAL A 61 12.47 3.22 3.43
N THR A 62 12.50 4.46 2.94
CA THR A 62 12.76 5.62 3.80
C THR A 62 11.54 5.81 4.68
N THR A 63 11.64 5.31 5.92
CA THR A 63 10.62 5.46 6.94
C THR A 63 10.70 6.82 7.62
N SER A 64 11.55 7.75 7.15
CA SER A 64 11.83 9.03 7.82
C SER A 64 10.53 9.60 8.33
N THR A 65 10.38 9.52 9.65
CA THR A 65 9.22 9.93 10.41
C THR A 65 9.19 11.45 10.56
N GLY A 66 9.81 12.17 9.61
CA GLY A 66 9.62 13.60 9.45
C GLY A 66 8.15 13.81 9.12
N PHE A 67 7.33 14.02 10.14
CA PHE A 67 5.92 14.38 10.03
C PHE A 67 5.71 15.68 9.21
N ASN A 68 6.81 16.38 8.88
CA ASN A 68 6.88 17.57 8.05
C ASN A 68 7.17 17.30 6.55
N ASP A 69 7.51 16.08 6.14
CA ASP A 69 7.68 15.77 4.71
C ASP A 69 6.32 15.69 4.03
N GLU A 70 6.10 16.52 3.01
CA GLU A 70 4.91 16.50 2.16
C GLU A 70 4.68 15.08 1.59
N LEU A 71 3.43 14.62 1.62
CA LEU A 71 3.04 13.26 1.20
C LEU A 71 3.59 12.92 -0.20
N ASP A 72 3.57 13.89 -1.12
CA ASP A 72 4.04 13.72 -2.49
C ASP A 72 5.56 13.51 -2.57
N SER A 73 6.35 14.24 -1.77
CA SER A 73 7.80 14.05 -1.68
C SER A 73 8.14 12.67 -1.12
N TRP A 74 7.41 12.23 -0.10
CA TRP A 74 7.56 10.89 0.48
C TRP A 74 7.20 9.77 -0.52
N LEU A 75 6.12 9.94 -1.29
CA LEU A 75 5.75 9.01 -2.36
C LEU A 75 6.82 8.98 -3.46
N ALA A 76 7.26 10.14 -3.96
CA ALA A 76 8.24 10.24 -5.04
C ALA A 76 9.59 9.61 -4.65
N SER A 77 10.11 9.95 -3.47
CA SER A 77 11.41 9.43 -3.00
C SER A 77 11.45 7.90 -2.91
N ASN A 78 10.36 7.27 -2.44
CA ASN A 78 10.31 5.82 -2.31
C ASN A 78 9.95 5.10 -3.62
N LEU A 79 9.13 5.70 -4.48
CA LEU A 79 8.79 5.14 -5.80
C LEU A 79 9.93 5.29 -6.82
N CYS A 80 10.86 6.21 -6.61
CA CYS A 80 12.08 6.32 -7.41
C CYS A 80 13.26 5.54 -6.82
N ASN A 81 13.09 4.85 -5.69
CA ASN A 81 14.15 4.09 -5.04
C ASN A 81 14.36 2.72 -5.72
N GLY A 82 15.29 2.68 -6.68
CA GLY A 82 15.69 1.48 -7.41
C GLY A 82 16.52 0.46 -6.64
N LYS A 83 16.90 0.73 -5.38
CA LYS A 83 17.72 -0.20 -4.59
C LYS A 83 17.00 -1.54 -4.44
N VAL A 84 17.73 -2.64 -4.59
CA VAL A 84 17.20 -4.00 -4.47
C VAL A 84 17.46 -4.51 -3.06
N VAL A 85 16.41 -4.96 -2.38
CA VAL A 85 16.46 -5.58 -1.04
C VAL A 85 15.61 -6.84 -1.09
N ASN A 86 16.07 -7.95 -0.48
CA ASN A 86 15.34 -9.23 -0.48
C ASN A 86 14.92 -9.71 -1.89
N SER A 87 15.78 -9.51 -2.89
CA SER A 87 15.54 -9.89 -4.29
C SER A 87 14.41 -9.13 -5.00
N ALA A 88 13.98 -7.98 -4.46
CA ALA A 88 12.96 -7.13 -5.06
C ALA A 88 13.38 -5.65 -5.03
N PRO A 89 13.10 -4.86 -6.08
CA PRO A 89 13.31 -3.41 -6.02
C PRO A 89 12.46 -2.76 -4.93
N ASN A 90 13.02 -1.77 -4.22
CA ASN A 90 12.34 -1.07 -3.13
C ASN A 90 11.10 -0.32 -3.60
N TYR A 91 11.14 0.33 -4.77
CA TYR A 91 9.94 0.97 -5.34
C TYR A 91 8.77 -0.01 -5.50
N LEU A 92 9.06 -1.27 -5.84
CA LEU A 92 8.03 -2.28 -6.01
C LEU A 92 7.46 -2.70 -4.65
N GLN A 93 8.33 -3.00 -3.68
CA GLN A 93 7.89 -3.33 -2.32
C GLN A 93 7.06 -2.20 -1.71
N PHE A 94 7.49 -0.95 -1.90
CA PHE A 94 6.78 0.24 -1.47
C PHE A 94 5.41 0.36 -2.14
N ALA A 95 5.35 0.25 -3.47
CA ALA A 95 4.11 0.36 -4.22
C ALA A 95 3.08 -0.72 -3.83
N LEU A 96 3.56 -1.96 -3.68
CA LEU A 96 2.74 -3.08 -3.22
C LEU A 96 2.18 -2.84 -1.82
N SER A 97 3.00 -2.28 -0.93
CA SER A 97 2.61 -1.97 0.45
C SER A 97 1.53 -0.91 0.51
N LEU A 98 1.66 0.19 -0.26
CA LEU A 98 0.62 1.22 -0.35
C LEU A 98 -0.73 0.64 -0.80
N TRP A 99 -0.70 -0.16 -1.88
CA TRP A 99 -1.90 -0.80 -2.39
C TRP A 99 -2.51 -1.77 -1.37
N PHE A 100 -1.68 -2.55 -0.68
CA PHE A 100 -2.13 -3.47 0.36
C PHE A 100 -2.80 -2.74 1.53
N LEU A 101 -2.19 -1.67 2.04
CA LEU A 101 -2.75 -0.85 3.12
C LEU A 101 -4.13 -0.29 2.74
N TRP A 102 -4.27 0.23 1.52
CA TRP A 102 -5.55 0.70 1.01
C TRP A 102 -6.57 -0.43 0.87
N LYS A 103 -6.19 -1.55 0.26
CA LYS A 103 -7.09 -2.71 0.07
C LYS A 103 -7.57 -3.25 1.42
N TRP A 104 -6.68 -3.39 2.39
CA TRP A 104 -7.03 -3.83 3.74
C TRP A 104 -8.04 -2.88 4.38
N ARG A 105 -7.81 -1.58 4.29
CA ARG A 105 -8.79 -0.59 4.76
C ARG A 105 -10.13 -0.75 4.05
N CYS A 106 -10.16 -0.90 2.73
CA CYS A 106 -11.41 -1.09 1.98
C CYS A 106 -12.15 -2.34 2.44
N ASN A 107 -11.47 -3.47 2.65
CA ASN A 107 -12.11 -4.66 3.18
C ASN A 107 -12.69 -4.41 4.58
N LYS A 108 -11.97 -3.70 5.45
CA LYS A 108 -12.48 -3.33 6.79
C LYS A 108 -13.77 -2.53 6.76
N VAL A 109 -13.99 -1.73 5.72
CA VAL A 109 -15.17 -0.86 5.61
C VAL A 109 -16.30 -1.53 4.85
N PHE A 110 -16.00 -2.27 3.78
CA PHE A 110 -16.98 -2.71 2.79
C PHE A 110 -17.25 -4.22 2.78
N ASP A 111 -16.45 -5.01 3.51
CA ASP A 111 -16.63 -6.46 3.60
C ASP A 111 -17.00 -6.84 5.05
N ALA A 112 -18.29 -7.12 5.26
CA ALA A 112 -18.82 -7.51 6.56
C ALA A 112 -18.29 -8.85 7.07
N THR A 113 -17.75 -9.69 6.18
CA THR A 113 -17.14 -10.98 6.53
C THR A 113 -15.65 -10.87 6.82
N PHE A 114 -15.07 -9.68 6.65
CA PHE A 114 -13.65 -9.46 6.81
C PHE A 114 -13.23 -9.57 8.28
N SER A 115 -12.79 -10.77 8.64
CA SER A 115 -12.09 -11.03 9.89
C SER A 115 -10.60 -10.83 9.71
N VAL A 116 -9.93 -10.31 10.74
CA VAL A 116 -8.47 -10.16 10.74
C VAL A 116 -7.86 -11.54 10.98
N HIS A 117 -7.73 -12.34 9.92
CA HIS A 117 -6.96 -13.57 10.03
C HIS A 117 -5.46 -13.25 10.08
N GLN A 118 -4.86 -13.67 11.19
CA GLN A 118 -3.45 -13.60 11.62
C GLN A 118 -2.37 -13.14 10.61
N SER A 119 -1.51 -12.26 11.15
CA SER A 119 -0.14 -11.95 10.74
C SER A 119 0.02 -10.96 9.57
N HIS A 120 -0.19 -9.68 9.90
CA HIS A 120 0.14 -8.49 9.09
C HIS A 120 1.52 -8.53 8.41
N ASN A 121 2.45 -9.32 8.97
CA ASN A 121 3.86 -9.37 8.66
C ASN A 121 4.17 -10.32 7.49
N LEU A 122 3.33 -11.34 7.27
CA LEU A 122 3.58 -12.36 6.24
C LEU A 122 3.11 -11.89 4.87
N ILE A 123 2.05 -11.07 4.80
CA ILE A 123 1.34 -10.78 3.55
C ILE A 123 2.16 -9.90 2.62
N VAL A 124 2.79 -8.80 3.07
CA VAL A 124 3.51 -7.93 2.11
C VAL A 124 4.71 -8.65 1.50
N ASN A 125 5.46 -9.39 2.31
CA ASN A 125 6.61 -10.16 1.84
C ASN A 125 6.21 -11.40 1.04
N SER A 126 5.17 -12.16 1.45
CA SER A 126 4.66 -13.30 0.67
C SER A 126 4.04 -12.83 -0.63
N PHE A 127 3.24 -11.77 -0.60
CA PHE A 127 2.56 -11.21 -1.77
C PHE A 127 3.54 -10.53 -2.73
N SER A 128 4.59 -9.85 -2.25
CA SER A 128 5.66 -9.34 -3.12
C SER A 128 6.37 -10.48 -3.84
N ARG A 129 6.67 -11.58 -3.14
CA ARG A 129 7.26 -12.78 -3.74
C ARG A 129 6.29 -13.49 -4.70
N GLU A 130 5.02 -13.61 -4.35
CA GLU A 130 3.99 -14.23 -5.18
C GLU A 130 3.71 -13.39 -6.43
N TRP A 131 3.62 -12.08 -6.29
CA TRP A 131 3.43 -11.15 -7.40
C TRP A 131 4.64 -11.15 -8.32
N LEU A 132 5.87 -11.14 -7.77
CA LEU A 132 7.10 -11.29 -8.57
C LEU A 132 7.13 -12.64 -9.29
N LYS A 133 6.85 -13.75 -8.60
CA LYS A 133 6.77 -15.08 -9.23
C LYS A 133 5.72 -15.11 -10.34
N ALA A 134 4.51 -14.62 -10.09
CA ALA A 134 3.43 -14.62 -11.06
C ALA A 134 3.74 -13.77 -12.29
N ASN A 135 4.35 -12.60 -12.12
CA ASN A 135 4.69 -11.71 -13.25
C ASN A 135 5.99 -12.09 -13.95
N PHE A 136 6.95 -12.72 -13.27
CA PHE A 136 8.12 -13.30 -13.92
C PHE A 136 7.71 -14.49 -14.79
N ILE A 137 6.79 -15.34 -14.31
CA ILE A 137 6.20 -16.44 -15.09
C ILE A 137 5.38 -15.89 -16.27
N ALA A 138 4.59 -14.83 -16.07
CA ALA A 138 3.83 -14.21 -17.15
C ALA A 138 4.75 -13.60 -18.22
N SER A 139 5.80 -12.88 -17.81
CA SER A 139 6.77 -12.29 -18.74
C SER A 139 7.61 -13.34 -19.46
N ALA A 140 8.03 -14.41 -18.77
CA ALA A 140 8.80 -15.50 -19.36
C ALA A 140 7.99 -16.28 -20.41
N LYS A 141 6.69 -16.50 -20.16
CA LYS A 141 5.77 -17.09 -21.13
C LYS A 141 5.65 -16.24 -22.38
N ILE A 142 5.54 -14.91 -22.24
CA ILE A 142 5.45 -14.00 -23.39
C ILE A 142 6.73 -14.03 -24.25
N THR A 143 7.92 -14.04 -23.65
CA THR A 143 9.18 -14.20 -24.40
C THR A 143 9.32 -15.56 -25.07
N GLY A 144 8.87 -16.65 -24.42
CA GLY A 144 8.91 -17.99 -24.99
C GLY A 144 8.02 -18.18 -26.23
N PHE A 145 6.95 -17.39 -26.36
CA PHE A 145 6.10 -17.37 -27.56
C PHE A 145 6.72 -16.58 -28.73
N ILE A 146 7.62 -15.62 -28.46
CA ILE A 146 8.25 -14.78 -29.50
C ILE A 146 9.46 -15.48 -30.14
N THR A 147 10.12 -16.40 -29.43
CA THR A 147 11.27 -17.18 -29.96
C THR A 147 10.89 -18.40 -30.80
N VAL A 148 9.61 -18.65 -31.07
CA VAL A 148 9.12 -19.81 -31.87
C VAL A 148 8.31 -19.35 -33.09
N ALA A 149 8.49 -18.10 -33.54
CA ALA A 149 7.89 -17.55 -34.76
C ALA A 149 8.96 -17.17 -35.79
#